data_AF-A0A9X4RUZ4-F1
#
_entry.id   AF-A0A9X4RUZ4-F1
#
_cell.length_a   1.000
_cell.length_b   1.000
_cell.length_c   1.000
_cell.angle_alpha   90.00
_cell.angle_beta   90.00
_cell.angle_gamma   90.00
#
_symmetry.space_group_name_H-M   'P 1'
#
loop_
_entity.id
_entity.type
_entity.pdbx_description
1 polymer ?
#
loop_
_entity_poly.entity_id
_entity_poly.type
_entity_poly.pdbx_seq_one_letter_code
_entity_poly.pdbx_strand_id
1 'polypeptide(L)'
;MVSLLTDKTLKRAFGISDDKEVLIEFDKRFATLAKNKGRLQPLKNYLKVGVNDETDAPVYLGILKPSGEVATLDEYKEYQIKTANVELERIIQEKKQLENEVAKLQIKNAKLNDESWLIRDDYARVAVEFDELTDLFEDLKNETRRERKKLKRKIFKEIQQMGFVDKLKFLIRR
;
A
#
# COMPACT_ATOMS: atom_id res chain seq x y z
N MET A 1 26.70 29.46 -38.11
CA MET A 1 25.62 29.97 -37.25
C MET A 1 25.04 28.80 -36.46
N VAL A 2 24.74 29.02 -35.18
CA VAL A 2 23.99 28.07 -34.34
C VAL A 2 22.87 28.85 -33.67
N SER A 3 21.65 28.34 -33.77
CA SER A 3 20.47 28.92 -33.16
C SER A 3 19.84 27.92 -32.20
N LEU A 4 19.53 28.37 -30.99
CA LEU A 4 18.81 27.58 -29.99
C LEU A 4 17.32 27.72 -30.27
N LEU A 5 16.65 26.62 -30.59
CA LEU A 5 15.20 26.59 -30.73
C LEU A 5 14.58 26.33 -29.35
N THR A 6 14.15 27.41 -28.71
CA THR A 6 13.56 27.39 -27.35
C THR A 6 12.04 27.28 -27.36
N ASP A 7 11.39 27.43 -28.52
CA ASP A 7 9.94 27.33 -28.64
C ASP A 7 9.45 25.91 -28.29
N LYS A 8 8.60 25.83 -27.26
CA LYS A 8 8.00 24.59 -26.78
C LYS A 8 7.13 23.91 -27.84
N THR A 9 6.51 24.68 -28.71
CA THR A 9 5.63 24.17 -29.79
C THR A 9 6.46 23.41 -30.81
N LEU A 10 7.58 23.99 -31.24
CA LEU A 10 8.55 23.37 -32.13
C LEU A 10 9.19 22.14 -31.49
N LYS A 11 9.64 22.22 -30.23
CA LYS A 11 10.17 21.05 -29.50
C LYS A 11 9.19 19.88 -29.49
N ARG A 12 7.91 20.14 -29.16
CA ARG A 12 6.86 19.12 -29.17
C ARG A 12 6.59 18.55 -30.56
N ALA A 13 6.58 19.37 -31.61
CA ALA A 13 6.41 18.91 -32.99
C ALA A 13 7.50 17.91 -33.41
N PHE A 14 8.70 18.04 -32.85
CA PHE A 14 9.82 17.13 -33.08
C PHE A 14 9.91 15.97 -32.07
N GLY A 15 8.95 15.85 -31.14
CA GLY A 15 8.91 14.77 -30.15
C GLY A 15 9.86 14.97 -28.96
N ILE A 16 10.32 16.20 -28.71
CA ILE A 16 11.21 16.53 -27.59
C ILE A 16 10.35 16.97 -26.41
N SER A 17 10.33 16.15 -25.37
CA SER A 17 9.54 16.34 -24.15
C SER A 17 10.38 16.73 -22.93
N ASP A 18 11.70 16.53 -22.98
CA ASP A 18 12.61 16.84 -21.87
C ASP A 18 13.08 18.30 -21.90
N ASP A 19 12.92 19.02 -20.79
CA ASP A 19 13.34 20.42 -20.65
C ASP A 19 14.87 20.58 -20.61
N LYS A 20 15.60 19.48 -20.33
CA LYS A 20 17.08 19.49 -20.27
C LYS A 20 17.75 19.44 -21.64
N GLU A 21 17.01 19.10 -22.68
CA GLU A 21 17.55 18.93 -24.03
C GLU A 21 17.18 20.12 -24.91
N VAL A 22 18.16 20.58 -25.68
CA VAL A 22 18.01 21.78 -26.50
C VAL A 22 18.00 21.40 -27.97
N LEU A 23 16.91 21.73 -28.64
CA LEU A 23 16.82 21.64 -30.08
C LEU A 23 17.69 22.75 -30.68
N ILE A 24 18.61 22.38 -31.56
CA ILE A 24 19.53 23.32 -32.19
C ILE A 24 19.43 23.25 -33.71
N GLU A 25 19.49 24.41 -34.33
CA GLU A 25 19.75 24.57 -35.75
C GLU A 25 21.19 24.98 -35.96
N PHE A 26 21.88 24.36 -36.91
CA PHE A 26 23.28 24.67 -37.19
C PHE A 26 23.65 24.52 -38.67
N ASP A 27 24.61 25.31 -39.12
CA ASP A 27 25.14 25.26 -40.48
C ASP A 27 26.32 24.29 -40.65
N LYS A 28 26.73 24.09 -41.91
CA LYS A 28 27.90 23.26 -42.25
C LYS A 28 29.20 23.74 -41.59
N ARG A 29 29.38 25.04 -41.35
CA ARG A 29 30.59 25.60 -40.75
C ARG A 29 30.72 25.16 -39.30
N PHE A 30 29.65 25.31 -38.52
CA PHE A 30 29.58 24.79 -37.16
C PHE A 30 29.76 23.27 -37.13
N ALA A 31 29.15 22.57 -38.09
CA ALA A 31 29.26 21.13 -38.14
C ALA A 31 30.71 20.66 -38.32
N THR A 32 31.49 21.35 -39.15
CA THR A 32 32.90 21.05 -39.37
C THR A 32 33.72 21.29 -38.08
N LEU A 33 33.44 22.39 -37.37
CA LEU A 33 34.09 22.73 -36.10
C LEU A 33 33.79 21.72 -34.98
N ALA A 34 32.53 21.32 -34.82
CA ALA A 34 32.15 20.38 -33.78
C ALA A 34 32.47 18.92 -34.15
N LYS A 35 32.53 18.57 -35.44
CA LYS A 35 33.08 17.28 -35.92
C LYS A 35 34.56 17.14 -35.57
N ASN A 36 35.35 18.20 -35.72
CA ASN A 36 36.78 18.20 -35.33
C ASN A 36 36.98 18.01 -33.81
N LYS A 37 35.95 18.25 -33.00
CA LYS A 37 35.93 17.99 -31.55
C LYS A 37 35.29 16.65 -31.18
N GLY A 38 34.90 15.83 -32.16
CA GLY A 38 34.23 14.54 -31.93
C GLY A 38 32.80 14.65 -31.39
N ARG A 39 32.16 15.83 -31.47
CA ARG A 39 30.85 16.11 -30.84
C ARG A 39 29.66 15.99 -31.79
N LEU A 40 29.90 15.58 -33.03
CA LEU A 40 28.91 15.51 -34.11
C LEU A 40 29.10 14.25 -34.95
N GLN A 41 27.98 13.70 -35.38
CA GLN A 41 27.92 12.66 -36.40
C GLN A 41 28.13 13.22 -37.81
N PRO A 42 28.28 12.35 -38.84
CA PRO A 42 28.24 12.78 -40.22
C PRO A 42 26.96 13.57 -40.56
N LEU A 43 27.10 14.72 -41.22
CA LEU A 43 26.00 15.62 -41.59
C LEU A 43 24.84 14.95 -42.35
N LYS A 44 25.12 13.87 -43.08
CA LYS A 44 24.12 13.07 -43.81
C LYS A 44 23.04 12.46 -42.90
N ASN A 45 23.31 12.33 -41.59
CA ASN A 45 22.39 11.73 -40.62
C ASN A 45 21.46 12.78 -39.98
N TYR A 46 21.65 14.07 -40.25
CA TYR A 46 20.84 15.14 -39.67
C TYR A 46 19.79 15.63 -40.67
N LEU A 47 18.62 16.01 -40.14
CA LEU A 47 17.54 16.56 -40.95
C LEU A 47 17.93 17.94 -41.49
N LYS A 48 17.94 18.10 -42.81
CA LYS A 48 18.11 19.40 -43.47
C LYS A 48 16.76 20.13 -43.48
N VAL A 49 16.71 21.30 -42.87
CA VAL A 49 15.47 22.10 -42.75
C VAL A 49 15.37 23.17 -43.83
N GLY A 50 16.51 23.65 -44.32
CA GLY A 50 16.52 24.71 -45.30
C GLY A 50 17.91 25.14 -45.68
N VAL A 51 17.99 26.36 -46.19
CA VAL A 51 19.21 27.06 -46.56
C VAL A 51 19.17 28.41 -45.86
N ASN A 52 20.30 28.85 -45.33
CA ASN A 52 20.41 30.15 -44.69
C ASN A 52 20.47 31.25 -45.76
N ASP A 53 19.52 32.18 -45.73
CA ASP A 53 19.36 33.25 -46.73
C ASP A 53 20.59 34.16 -46.86
N GLU A 54 21.39 34.31 -45.81
CA GLU A 54 22.59 35.16 -45.81
C GLU A 54 23.83 34.47 -46.37
N THR A 55 23.90 33.14 -46.28
CA THR A 55 25.14 32.39 -46.55
C THR A 55 24.99 31.30 -47.61
N ASP A 56 23.78 31.11 -48.12
CA ASP A 56 23.39 30.05 -49.06
C ASP A 56 23.83 28.64 -48.61
N ALA A 57 24.01 28.47 -47.29
CA ALA A 57 24.52 27.26 -46.68
C ALA A 57 23.36 26.40 -46.12
N PRO A 58 23.43 25.06 -46.25
CA PRO A 58 22.39 24.18 -45.70
C PRO A 58 22.38 24.24 -44.17
N VAL A 59 21.17 24.26 -43.60
CA VAL A 59 20.90 24.26 -42.16
C VAL A 59 20.35 22.90 -41.73
N TYR A 60 20.86 22.39 -40.61
CA TYR A 60 20.56 21.08 -40.05
C TYR A 60 19.97 21.20 -38.64
N LEU A 61 19.10 20.25 -38.27
CA LEU A 61 18.60 20.11 -36.90
C LEU A 61 19.30 18.99 -36.16
N GLY A 62 19.58 19.24 -34.88
CA GLY A 62 20.05 18.22 -33.93
C GLY A 62 19.63 18.54 -32.51
N ILE A 63 19.85 17.59 -31.61
CA ILE A 63 19.53 17.73 -30.19
C ILE A 63 20.83 17.80 -29.41
N LEU A 64 21.05 18.93 -28.74
CA LEU A 64 22.20 19.13 -27.87
C LEU A 64 21.93 18.46 -26.52
N LYS A 65 22.72 17.43 -26.23
CA LYS A 65 22.72 16.74 -24.95
C LYS A 65 23.46 17.57 -23.89
N PRO A 66 23.18 17.35 -22.60
CA PRO A 66 23.95 17.95 -21.50
C PRO A 66 25.46 17.64 -21.55
N SER A 67 25.85 16.52 -22.18
CA SER A 67 27.26 16.15 -22.42
C SER A 67 27.96 17.07 -23.43
N GLY A 68 27.23 17.92 -24.14
CA GLY A 68 27.74 18.76 -25.22
C GLY A 68 27.85 18.05 -26.57
N GLU A 69 27.38 16.81 -26.67
CA GLU A 69 27.21 16.07 -27.92
C GLU A 69 25.90 16.46 -28.61
N VAL A 70 25.90 16.45 -29.94
CA VAL A 70 24.70 16.71 -30.73
C VAL A 70 24.22 15.41 -31.36
N ALA A 71 23.11 14.88 -30.86
CA ALA A 71 22.46 13.70 -31.42
C ALA A 71 21.54 14.04 -32.58
N THR A 72 21.28 13.06 -33.44
CA THR A 72 20.24 13.18 -34.46
C THR A 72 18.86 13.01 -33.81
N LEU A 73 17.81 13.49 -34.49
CA LEU A 73 16.44 13.29 -34.01
C LEU A 73 16.05 11.82 -33.93
N ASP A 74 16.54 10.99 -34.86
CA ASP A 74 16.22 9.56 -34.89
C ASP A 74 16.88 8.82 -33.73
N GLU A 75 18.15 9.09 -33.44
CA GLU A 75 18.85 8.51 -32.29
C GLU A 75 18.19 8.89 -30.96
N TYR A 76 17.73 10.13 -30.87
CA TYR A 76 17.01 10.60 -29.71
C TYR A 76 15.69 9.83 -29.51
N LYS A 77 14.88 9.71 -30.56
CA LYS A 77 13.63 8.96 -30.52
C LYS A 77 13.86 7.50 -30.18
N GLU A 78 14.86 6.85 -30.78
CA GLU A 78 15.22 5.47 -30.46
C GLU A 78 15.63 5.30 -29.00
N TYR A 79 16.43 6.22 -28.47
CA TYR A 79 16.83 6.21 -27.07
C TYR A 79 15.61 6.34 -26.15
N GLN A 80 14.70 7.28 -26.44
CA GLN A 80 13.46 7.43 -25.67
C GLN A 80 12.60 6.16 -25.70
N ILE A 81 12.41 5.56 -26.88
CA ILE A 81 11.61 4.33 -27.03
C ILE A 81 12.24 3.19 -26.22
N LYS A 82 13.57 3.02 -26.28
CA LYS A 82 14.27 1.98 -25.51
C LYS A 82 14.08 2.18 -24.02
N THR A 83 14.28 3.40 -23.52
CA THR A 83 14.11 3.72 -22.10
C THR A 83 12.66 3.49 -21.66
N ALA A 84 11.69 3.97 -22.45
CA ALA A 84 10.27 3.79 -22.17
C ALA A 84 9.86 2.30 -22.15
N ASN A 85 10.41 1.47 -23.04
CA ASN A 85 10.13 0.03 -23.05
C ASN A 85 10.68 -0.68 -21.80
N VAL A 86 11.88 -0.31 -21.34
CA VAL A 86 12.45 -0.86 -20.09
C VAL A 86 11.59 -0.46 -18.88
N GLU A 87 11.16 0.80 -18.83
CA GLU A 87 10.25 1.27 -17.77
C GLU A 87 8.90 0.55 -17.82
N LEU A 88 8.34 0.33 -19.02
CA LEU A 88 7.11 -0.40 -19.23
C LEU A 88 7.22 -1.85 -18.74
N GLU A 89 8.32 -2.55 -19.07
CA GLU A 89 8.58 -3.91 -18.59
C GLU A 89 8.66 -3.95 -17.05
N ARG A 90 9.32 -2.97 -16.45
CA ARG A 90 9.39 -2.84 -14.98
C ARG A 90 8.01 -2.67 -14.36
N ILE A 91 7.20 -1.76 -14.89
CA ILE A 91 5.83 -1.51 -14.42
C ILE A 91 4.96 -2.77 -14.57
N ILE A 92 5.11 -3.53 -15.66
CA ILE A 92 4.38 -4.79 -15.87
C ILE A 92 4.77 -5.83 -14.81
N GLN A 93 6.05 -5.90 -14.44
CA GLN A 93 6.50 -6.81 -13.37
C GLN A 93 5.96 -6.38 -12.00
N GLU A 94 6.06 -5.09 -11.66
CA GLU A 94 5.50 -4.53 -10.42
C GLU A 94 3.99 -4.77 -10.32
N LYS A 95 3.24 -4.58 -11.43
CA LYS A 95 1.81 -4.88 -11.49
C LYS A 95 1.52 -6.34 -11.17
N LYS A 96 2.26 -7.28 -11.76
CA LYS A 96 2.08 -8.72 -11.48
C LYS A 96 2.38 -9.07 -10.02
N GLN A 97 3.38 -8.44 -9.43
CA GLN A 97 3.70 -8.64 -8.01
C GLN A 97 2.57 -8.14 -7.11
N LEU A 98 2.05 -6.94 -7.38
CA LEU A 98 0.92 -6.37 -6.64
C LEU A 98 -0.36 -7.21 -6.79
N GLU A 99 -0.67 -7.70 -8.00
CA GLU A 99 -1.83 -8.59 -8.21
C GLU A 99 -1.71 -9.87 -7.36
N ASN A 100 -0.51 -10.44 -7.25
CA ASN A 100 -0.26 -11.60 -6.38
C ASN A 100 -0.41 -11.27 -4.89
N GLU A 101 0.05 -10.09 -4.45
CA GLU A 101 -0.12 -9.64 -3.07
C GLU A 101 -1.60 -9.40 -2.72
N VAL A 102 -2.36 -8.79 -3.63
CA VAL A 102 -3.81 -8.60 -3.48
C VAL A 102 -4.50 -9.95 -3.33
N ALA A 103 -4.17 -10.94 -4.18
CA ALA A 103 -4.73 -12.29 -4.08
C ALA A 103 -4.42 -12.95 -2.72
N LYS A 104 -3.18 -12.84 -2.24
CA LYS A 104 -2.78 -13.36 -0.92
C LYS A 104 -3.57 -12.69 0.22
N LEU A 105 -3.75 -11.38 0.15
CA LEU A 105 -4.51 -10.62 1.15
C LEU A 105 -5.99 -10.97 1.13
N GLN A 106 -6.59 -11.19 -0.04
CA GLN A 106 -7.98 -11.66 -0.16
C GLN A 106 -8.17 -13.02 0.50
N ILE A 107 -7.25 -13.98 0.28
CA ILE A 107 -7.28 -15.28 0.93
C ILE A 107 -7.16 -15.14 2.46
N LYS A 108 -6.24 -14.29 2.93
CA LYS A 108 -6.07 -14.04 4.37
C LYS A 108 -7.33 -13.42 4.98
N ASN A 109 -7.97 -12.48 4.29
CA ASN A 109 -9.18 -11.83 4.76
C ASN A 109 -10.36 -12.82 4.85
N ALA A 110 -10.51 -13.71 3.87
CA ALA A 110 -11.50 -14.78 3.92
C ALA A 110 -11.32 -15.67 5.15
N LYS A 111 -10.08 -16.11 5.42
CA LYS A 111 -9.76 -16.91 6.62
C LYS A 111 -10.09 -16.20 7.93
N LEU A 112 -9.73 -14.93 8.04
CA LEU A 112 -10.04 -14.12 9.24
C LEU A 112 -11.55 -13.95 9.43
N ASN A 113 -12.30 -13.83 8.34
CA ASN A 113 -13.75 -13.73 8.40
C ASN A 113 -14.37 -15.05 8.91
N ASP A 114 -13.89 -16.19 8.41
CA ASP A 114 -14.32 -17.51 8.89
C ASP A 114 -13.99 -17.71 10.38
N GLU A 115 -12.77 -17.36 10.81
CA GLU A 115 -12.36 -17.38 12.22
C GLU A 115 -13.26 -16.47 13.08
N SER A 116 -13.62 -15.29 12.58
CA SER A 116 -14.53 -14.38 13.28
C SER A 116 -15.93 -14.96 13.47
N TRP A 117 -16.45 -15.73 12.50
CA TRP A 117 -17.73 -16.42 12.64
C TRP A 117 -17.66 -17.52 13.69
N LEU A 118 -16.59 -18.31 13.70
CA LEU A 118 -16.39 -19.36 14.70
C LEU A 118 -16.31 -18.79 16.12
N ILE A 119 -15.56 -17.71 16.32
CA ILE A 119 -15.46 -17.03 17.62
C ILE A 119 -16.83 -16.52 18.08
N ARG A 120 -17.65 -16.01 17.15
CA ARG A 120 -19.00 -15.53 17.47
C ARG A 120 -19.90 -16.67 17.93
N ASP A 121 -19.84 -17.82 17.27
CA ASP A 121 -20.62 -19.00 17.65
C ASP A 121 -20.17 -19.56 19.00
N ASP A 122 -18.87 -19.62 19.26
CA ASP A 122 -18.33 -20.03 20.56
C ASP A 122 -18.74 -19.06 21.67
N TYR A 123 -18.71 -17.75 21.42
CA TYR A 123 -19.20 -16.75 22.37
C TYR A 123 -20.69 -16.94 22.70
N ALA A 124 -21.52 -17.20 21.69
CA ALA A 124 -22.94 -17.47 21.89
C ALA A 124 -23.17 -18.72 22.74
N ARG A 125 -22.38 -19.79 22.53
CA ARG A 125 -22.45 -21.00 23.34
C ARG A 125 -22.07 -20.73 24.79
N VAL A 126 -20.95 -20.02 25.01
CA VAL A 126 -20.48 -19.68 26.36
C VAL A 126 -21.48 -18.80 27.09
N ALA A 127 -22.17 -17.88 26.40
CA ALA A 127 -23.20 -17.05 27.01
C ALA A 127 -24.37 -17.91 27.55
N VAL A 128 -24.82 -18.91 26.79
CA VAL A 128 -25.87 -19.85 27.24
C VAL A 128 -25.40 -20.66 28.44
N GLU A 129 -24.18 -21.21 28.41
CA GLU A 129 -23.61 -21.94 29.56
C GLU A 129 -23.51 -21.06 30.81
N PHE A 130 -23.24 -19.76 30.65
CA PHE A 130 -23.17 -18.81 31.75
C PHE A 130 -24.54 -18.50 32.35
N ASP A 131 -25.57 -18.38 31.52
CA ASP A 131 -26.95 -18.21 31.97
C ASP A 131 -27.42 -19.46 32.75
N GLU A 132 -27.18 -20.67 32.22
CA GLU A 132 -27.51 -21.93 32.91
C GLU A 132 -26.79 -22.05 34.27
N LEU A 133 -25.52 -21.66 34.33
CA LEU A 133 -24.76 -21.66 35.58
C LEU A 133 -25.31 -20.66 36.60
N THR A 134 -25.79 -19.51 36.11
CA THR A 134 -26.40 -18.47 36.94
C THR A 134 -27.70 -18.98 37.56
N ASP A 135 -28.55 -19.65 36.78
CA ASP A 135 -29.79 -20.27 37.26
C ASP A 135 -29.50 -21.34 38.33
N LEU A 136 -28.55 -22.24 38.06
CA LEU A 136 -28.13 -23.26 39.02
C LEU A 136 -27.61 -22.65 40.33
N PHE A 137 -26.88 -21.53 40.24
CA PHE A 137 -26.38 -20.83 41.41
C PHE A 137 -27.51 -20.22 42.24
N GLU A 138 -28.53 -19.63 41.60
CA GLU A 138 -29.70 -19.09 42.29
C GLU A 138 -30.52 -20.18 42.99
N ASP A 139 -30.71 -21.32 42.33
CA ASP A 139 -31.40 -22.48 42.91
C ASP A 139 -30.67 -23.00 44.15
N LEU A 140 -29.36 -23.17 44.07
CA LEU A 140 -28.55 -23.65 45.19
C LEU A 140 -28.54 -22.67 46.37
N LYS A 141 -28.51 -21.35 46.07
CA LYS A 141 -28.65 -20.30 47.08
C LYS A 141 -30.01 -20.34 47.78
N ASN A 142 -31.08 -20.58 47.01
CA ASN A 142 -32.44 -20.69 47.54
C ASN A 142 -32.62 -21.95 48.39
N GLU A 143 -32.07 -23.09 47.95
CA GLU A 143 -32.08 -24.34 48.70
C GLU A 143 -31.33 -24.19 50.02
N THR A 144 -30.10 -23.66 49.99
CA THR A 144 -29.30 -23.37 51.19
C THR A 144 -30.08 -22.49 52.19
N ARG A 145 -30.80 -21.48 51.69
CA ARG A 145 -31.64 -20.61 52.54
C ARG A 145 -32.81 -21.39 53.16
N ARG A 146 -33.45 -22.29 52.41
CA ARG A 146 -34.55 -23.14 52.88
C ARG A 146 -34.05 -24.13 53.94
N GLU A 147 -32.92 -24.79 53.70
CA GLU A 147 -32.31 -25.71 54.66
C GLU A 147 -31.91 -25.02 55.96
N ARG A 148 -31.27 -23.85 55.87
CA ARG A 148 -30.93 -23.04 57.05
C ARG A 148 -32.18 -22.67 57.86
N LYS A 149 -33.31 -22.35 57.22
CA LYS A 149 -34.58 -22.11 57.90
C LYS A 149 -35.12 -23.37 58.58
N LYS A 150 -35.07 -24.53 57.90
CA LYS A 150 -35.48 -25.83 58.48
C LYS A 150 -34.62 -26.18 59.70
N LEU A 151 -33.30 -26.03 59.59
CA LEU A 151 -32.36 -26.29 60.69
C LEU A 151 -32.63 -25.38 61.89
N LYS A 152 -32.80 -24.07 61.68
CA LYS A 152 -33.18 -23.13 62.74
C LYS A 152 -34.48 -23.53 63.44
N ARG A 153 -35.50 -23.94 62.69
CA ARG A 153 -36.78 -24.41 63.25
C ARG A 153 -36.62 -25.70 64.07
N LYS A 154 -35.81 -26.66 63.60
CA LYS A 154 -35.51 -27.89 64.34
C LYS A 154 -34.81 -27.58 65.68
N ILE A 155 -33.73 -26.80 65.63
CA ILE A 155 -33.00 -26.34 66.84
C ILE A 155 -33.94 -25.63 67.81
N PHE A 156 -34.80 -24.74 67.32
CA PHE A 156 -35.74 -24.02 68.19
C PHE A 156 -36.74 -24.95 68.87
N LYS A 157 -37.29 -25.94 68.15
CA LYS A 157 -38.19 -26.95 68.74
C LYS A 157 -37.50 -27.82 69.78
N GLU A 158 -36.28 -28.28 69.48
CA GLU A 158 -35.46 -29.05 70.43
C GLU A 158 -35.21 -28.25 71.70
N ILE A 159 -34.79 -26.98 71.59
CA ILE A 159 -34.62 -26.09 72.73
C ILE A 159 -35.92 -25.97 73.51
N GLN A 160 -37.08 -25.76 72.87
CA GLN A 160 -38.36 -25.62 73.60
C GLN A 160 -38.67 -26.84 74.47
N GLN A 161 -38.40 -28.05 73.97
CA GLN A 161 -38.64 -29.33 74.65
C GLN A 161 -37.62 -29.66 75.75
N MET A 162 -36.49 -28.94 75.83
CA MET A 162 -35.48 -29.14 76.88
C MET A 162 -35.96 -28.64 78.26
N GLY A 163 -35.52 -29.35 79.30
CA GLY A 163 -35.63 -28.90 80.69
C GLY A 163 -34.81 -27.63 80.96
N PHE A 164 -35.12 -26.93 82.05
CA PHE A 164 -34.48 -25.64 82.39
C PHE A 164 -32.95 -25.73 82.51
N VAL A 165 -32.44 -26.79 83.14
CA VAL A 165 -30.99 -27.02 83.32
C VAL A 165 -30.30 -27.29 81.97
N ASP A 166 -30.95 -28.00 81.05
CA ASP A 166 -30.39 -28.32 79.73
C ASP A 166 -30.38 -27.11 78.80
N LYS A 167 -31.40 -26.24 78.88
CA LYS A 167 -31.42 -24.93 78.19
C LYS A 167 -30.24 -24.04 78.63
N LEU A 168 -30.00 -23.96 79.94
CA LEU A 168 -28.87 -23.20 80.48
C LEU A 168 -27.53 -23.76 79.99
N LYS A 169 -27.35 -25.10 80.01
CA LYS A 169 -26.15 -25.73 79.46
C LYS A 169 -25.97 -25.47 77.97
N PHE A 170 -27.05 -25.54 77.17
CA PHE A 170 -26.99 -25.29 75.72
C PHE A 170 -26.58 -23.85 75.39
N LEU A 171 -27.07 -22.86 76.15
CA LEU A 171 -26.74 -21.44 75.96
C LEU A 171 -25.31 -21.09 76.39
N ILE A 172 -24.78 -21.76 77.42
CA ILE A 172 -23.43 -21.52 77.94
C ILE A 172 -22.35 -22.21 77.08
N ARG A 173 -22.69 -23.28 76.35
CA ARG A 173 -21.75 -24.07 75.54
C ARG A 173 -21.47 -23.50 74.13
N ARG A 174 -21.99 -22.33 73.82
CA ARG A 174 -21.93 -21.68 72.51
C ARG A 174 -21.03 -20.45 72.57
#